data_AF-A0A363T8J3-F1
#
_entry.id   AF-A0A363T8J3-F1
#
_cell.length_a   1.000
_cell.length_b   1.000
_cell.length_c   1.000
_cell.angle_alpha   90.00
_cell.angle_beta   90.00
_cell.angle_gamma   90.00
#
_symmetry.space_group_name_H-M   'P 1'
#
loop_
_entity.id
_entity.type
_entity.pdbx_description
1 polymer ?
#
loop_
_entity_poly.entity_id
_entity_poly.type
_entity_poly.pdbx_seq_one_letter_code
_entity_poly.pdbx_strand_id
1 'polypeptide(L)'
;MTEEAQILPAHSQPFLSAAIRQLTSSGPMAEITPEWAWGGSTGQGVKVAIVDTGVEYDHPALSDMVCGGVIIEWDESVQDKIRHIPDLKPSDVAGHGTACAAIIHSIAPQALLYSVRVLGTNMNGRAYQFAAGVDWAMENGMDVVNLSLSTSKKDYFALFHSLSDEAYFKNVMLVSAASNFDEPSMPSLYSSVFSVASHAGKDPFTYYYNPTPPVEFGAPGIDLRVAWKDHSYVLSTGNSFAAPHIAGIITLIRAKHPELTPFQVKSVLWACAANVRRE
;
A
#
# COMPACT_ATOMS: atom_id res chain seq x y z
N MET A 1 -5.09 -36.62 -6.94
CA MET A 1 -4.74 -35.43 -6.14
C MET A 1 -5.61 -34.31 -6.65
N THR A 2 -6.67 -34.00 -5.91
CA THR A 2 -7.54 -32.87 -6.19
C THR A 2 -6.71 -31.60 -6.00
N GLU A 3 -6.61 -30.75 -7.01
CA GLU A 3 -6.14 -29.37 -6.85
C GLU A 3 -6.94 -28.77 -5.70
N GLU A 4 -6.29 -28.51 -4.56
CA GLU A 4 -6.91 -27.72 -3.50
C GLU A 4 -7.29 -26.40 -4.15
N ALA A 5 -8.60 -26.10 -4.15
CA ALA A 5 -9.11 -24.86 -4.72
C ALA A 5 -8.35 -23.70 -4.06
N GLN A 6 -7.57 -22.99 -4.86
CA GLN A 6 -6.75 -21.88 -4.40
C GLN A 6 -7.65 -20.87 -3.67
N ILE A 7 -7.42 -20.67 -2.38
CA ILE A 7 -8.21 -19.74 -1.58
C ILE A 7 -7.80 -18.33 -1.97
N LEU A 8 -8.65 -17.67 -2.75
CA LEU A 8 -8.44 -16.29 -3.19
C LEU A 8 -8.91 -15.30 -2.12
N PRO A 9 -8.26 -14.14 -1.98
CA PRO A 9 -8.75 -13.09 -1.08
C PRO A 9 -10.14 -12.64 -1.49
N ALA A 10 -11.02 -12.45 -0.51
CA ALA A 10 -12.46 -12.25 -0.71
C ALA A 10 -12.88 -10.96 -1.41
N HIS A 11 -11.96 -10.04 -1.71
CA HIS A 11 -12.22 -8.82 -2.48
C HIS A 11 -11.54 -8.80 -3.85
N SER A 12 -10.96 -9.94 -4.28
CA SER A 12 -10.27 -10.07 -5.58
C SER A 12 -11.21 -10.32 -6.75
N GLN A 13 -12.50 -10.57 -6.50
CA GLN A 13 -13.50 -10.94 -7.51
C GLN A 13 -13.59 -9.93 -8.68
N PRO A 14 -13.54 -8.60 -8.47
CA PRO A 14 -13.53 -7.65 -9.58
C PRO A 14 -12.34 -7.80 -10.54
N PHE A 15 -11.26 -8.44 -10.09
CA PHE A 15 -10.00 -8.58 -10.82
C PHE A 15 -9.68 -10.03 -11.22
N LEU A 16 -10.66 -10.93 -11.12
CA LEU A 16 -10.63 -12.19 -11.84
C LEU A 16 -10.64 -11.92 -13.35
N SER A 17 -9.92 -12.70 -14.14
CA SER A 17 -9.79 -12.48 -15.59
C SER A 17 -11.13 -12.33 -16.32
N ALA A 18 -12.18 -13.03 -15.87
CA ALA A 18 -13.53 -12.95 -16.43
C ALA A 18 -14.34 -11.72 -15.98
N ALA A 19 -13.96 -11.06 -14.89
CA ALA A 19 -14.66 -9.91 -14.31
C ALA A 19 -14.11 -8.56 -14.79
N ILE A 20 -12.87 -8.52 -15.30
CA ILE A 20 -12.20 -7.31 -15.76
C ILE A 20 -12.95 -6.72 -16.97
N ARG A 21 -13.44 -5.49 -16.83
CA ARG A 21 -14.13 -4.74 -17.88
C ARG A 21 -13.12 -3.90 -18.67
N GLN A 22 -13.25 -3.90 -20.00
CA GLN A 22 -12.52 -2.96 -20.85
C GLN A 22 -13.19 -1.58 -20.75
N LEU A 23 -12.35 -0.56 -20.60
CA LEU A 23 -12.72 0.83 -20.48
C LEU A 23 -12.02 1.63 -21.58
N THR A 24 -12.47 2.85 -21.81
CA THR A 24 -11.90 3.74 -22.82
C THR A 24 -11.58 5.10 -22.19
N SER A 25 -10.37 5.57 -22.47
CA SER A 25 -9.92 6.93 -22.18
C SER A 25 -9.95 7.75 -23.48
N SER A 26 -10.43 8.98 -23.39
CA SER A 26 -10.56 9.91 -24.52
C SER A 26 -10.17 11.33 -24.11
N GLY A 27 -9.91 12.18 -25.12
CA GLY A 27 -9.52 13.57 -24.90
C GLY A 27 -8.18 13.68 -24.14
N PRO A 28 -8.01 14.68 -23.25
CA PRO A 28 -6.75 14.88 -22.53
C PRO A 28 -6.29 13.68 -21.70
N MET A 29 -7.22 12.83 -21.25
CA MET A 29 -6.88 11.63 -20.49
C MET A 29 -6.24 10.54 -21.33
N ALA A 30 -6.47 10.51 -22.65
CA ALA A 30 -5.83 9.55 -23.55
C ALA A 30 -4.35 9.86 -23.76
N GLU A 31 -3.93 11.12 -23.54
CA GLU A 31 -2.54 11.58 -23.66
C GLU A 31 -1.67 11.12 -22.46
N ILE A 32 -2.30 10.73 -21.36
CA ILE A 32 -1.61 10.22 -20.17
C ILE A 32 -1.15 8.77 -20.44
N THR A 33 0.17 8.59 -20.50
CA THR A 33 0.84 7.31 -20.75
C THR A 33 1.74 6.92 -19.58
N PRO A 34 2.04 5.62 -19.38
CA PRO A 34 3.07 5.17 -18.42
C PRO A 34 4.39 5.92 -18.58
N GLU A 35 4.82 6.18 -19.82
CA GLU A 35 6.04 6.94 -20.10
C GLU A 35 5.96 8.37 -19.55
N TRP A 36 4.86 9.09 -19.82
CA TRP A 36 4.64 10.41 -19.23
C TRP A 36 4.53 10.35 -17.70
N ALA A 37 3.77 9.39 -17.17
CA ALA A 37 3.41 9.31 -15.76
C ALA A 37 4.60 8.91 -14.86
N TRP A 38 5.40 7.93 -15.26
CA TRP A 38 6.51 7.41 -14.46
C TRP A 38 7.73 6.94 -15.27
N GLY A 39 7.73 7.03 -16.61
CA GLY A 39 8.89 6.69 -17.45
C GLY A 39 10.16 7.40 -17.02
N GLY A 40 11.25 6.66 -16.85
CA GLY A 40 12.54 7.15 -16.35
C GLY A 40 12.59 7.56 -14.88
N SER A 41 11.48 7.48 -14.14
CA SER A 41 11.44 7.77 -12.71
C SER A 41 11.96 6.57 -11.91
N THR A 42 12.60 6.85 -10.78
CA THR A 42 13.14 5.85 -9.84
C THR A 42 12.54 5.95 -8.44
N GLY A 43 11.63 6.91 -8.22
CA GLY A 43 11.11 7.23 -6.88
C GLY A 43 12.05 8.11 -6.04
N GLN A 44 13.16 8.60 -6.61
CA GLN A 44 14.16 9.41 -5.90
C GLN A 44 13.53 10.56 -5.12
N GLY A 45 13.85 10.63 -3.82
CA GLY A 45 13.45 11.73 -2.94
C GLY A 45 12.04 11.63 -2.36
N VAL A 46 11.22 10.67 -2.82
CA VAL A 46 9.89 10.43 -2.26
C VAL A 46 10.02 9.60 -0.99
N LYS A 47 9.32 10.02 0.07
CA LYS A 47 9.31 9.30 1.35
C LYS A 47 8.09 8.39 1.44
N VAL A 48 8.33 7.12 1.73
CA VAL A 48 7.28 6.09 1.82
C VAL A 48 7.27 5.46 3.20
N ALA A 49 6.15 5.59 3.92
CA ALA A 49 5.94 4.90 5.19
C ALA A 49 5.30 3.52 4.99
N ILE A 50 5.87 2.52 5.66
CA ILE A 50 5.37 1.15 5.72
C ILE A 50 4.74 0.95 7.10
N VAL A 51 3.44 1.17 7.21
CA VAL A 51 2.70 1.01 8.47
C VAL A 51 2.30 -0.46 8.62
N ASP A 52 3.09 -1.23 9.38
CA ASP A 52 2.99 -2.69 9.39
C ASP A 52 3.66 -3.34 10.63
N THR A 53 4.24 -4.54 10.49
CA THR A 53 4.95 -5.33 11.52
C THR A 53 6.41 -4.89 11.73
N GLY A 54 6.84 -3.81 11.08
CA GLY A 54 8.24 -3.41 11.01
C GLY A 54 8.85 -3.76 9.65
N VAL A 55 10.12 -3.41 9.45
CA VAL A 55 10.87 -3.70 8.21
C VAL A 55 12.26 -4.15 8.63
N GLU A 56 12.74 -5.28 8.13
CA GLU A 56 14.13 -5.72 8.34
C GLU A 56 15.06 -4.85 7.47
N TYR A 57 15.63 -3.81 8.08
CA TYR A 57 16.33 -2.73 7.38
C TYR A 57 17.53 -3.21 6.54
N ASP A 58 18.21 -4.28 6.97
CA ASP A 58 19.38 -4.88 6.35
C ASP A 58 19.04 -6.03 5.39
N HIS A 59 17.75 -6.23 5.07
CA HIS A 59 17.34 -7.25 4.11
C HIS A 59 17.94 -6.96 2.71
N PRO A 60 18.65 -7.92 2.05
CA PRO A 60 19.30 -7.70 0.75
C PRO A 60 18.37 -7.19 -0.35
N ALA A 61 17.08 -7.47 -0.25
CA ALA A 61 16.04 -6.97 -1.15
C ALA A 61 15.76 -5.46 -1.05
N LEU A 62 16.33 -4.74 -0.08
CA LEU A 62 16.04 -3.32 0.20
C LEU A 62 17.20 -2.38 -0.08
N SER A 63 18.40 -2.90 -0.39
CA SER A 63 19.58 -2.15 -0.83
C SER A 63 19.89 -0.90 0.01
N ASP A 64 19.77 -1.00 1.35
CA ASP A 64 20.00 0.10 2.31
C ASP A 64 19.07 1.34 2.15
N MET A 65 17.92 1.21 1.49
CA MET A 65 16.96 2.32 1.30
C MET A 65 16.05 2.59 2.50
N VAL A 66 16.18 1.81 3.58
CA VAL A 66 15.42 2.00 4.82
C VAL A 66 16.09 3.08 5.69
N CYS A 67 15.41 4.20 5.85
CA CYS A 67 15.94 5.42 6.47
C CYS A 67 15.71 5.51 7.99
N GLY A 68 15.23 4.43 8.61
CA GLY A 68 14.78 4.40 10.00
C GLY A 68 13.26 4.32 10.10
N GLY A 69 12.72 4.73 11.24
CA GLY A 69 11.32 4.51 11.53
C GLY A 69 10.91 4.83 12.96
N VAL A 70 9.74 4.32 13.32
CA VAL A 70 9.15 4.42 14.65
C VAL A 70 8.46 3.11 15.02
N ILE A 71 8.53 2.75 16.30
CA ILE A 71 7.68 1.74 16.90
C ILE A 71 6.59 2.45 17.70
N ILE A 72 5.33 2.14 17.39
CA ILE A 72 4.16 2.65 18.09
C ILE A 72 3.67 1.60 19.09
N GLU A 73 3.91 1.83 20.37
CA GLU A 73 3.51 0.91 21.44
C GLU A 73 2.30 1.44 22.20
N TRP A 74 1.47 0.50 22.67
CA TRP A 74 0.44 0.80 23.65
C TRP A 74 1.02 0.73 25.06
N ASP A 75 0.85 1.79 25.84
CA ASP A 75 1.38 1.90 27.20
C ASP A 75 0.33 2.52 28.13
N GLU A 76 -0.25 1.74 29.05
CA GLU A 76 -1.27 2.25 30.00
C GLU A 76 -0.74 3.33 30.97
N SER A 77 0.58 3.52 31.05
CA SER A 77 1.20 4.48 31.97
C SER A 77 1.30 5.91 31.42
N VAL A 78 1.12 6.11 30.11
CA VAL A 78 1.14 7.44 29.47
C VAL A 78 -0.28 7.94 29.20
N GLN A 79 -0.46 9.27 29.23
CA GLN A 79 -1.79 9.91 29.19
C GLN A 79 -2.65 9.44 28.00
N ASP A 80 -2.09 9.45 26.79
CA ASP A 80 -2.81 9.09 25.56
C ASP A 80 -2.64 7.61 25.19
N LYS A 81 -1.99 6.85 26.08
CA LYS A 81 -1.71 5.41 25.98
C LYS A 81 -0.89 4.97 24.76
N ILE A 82 -0.26 5.91 24.06
CA ILE A 82 0.58 5.68 22.90
C ILE A 82 1.99 6.19 23.19
N ARG A 83 3.00 5.35 22.90
CA ARG A 83 4.41 5.72 22.96
C ARG A 83 5.05 5.58 21.59
N HIS A 84 5.73 6.64 21.16
CA HIS A 84 6.51 6.67 19.92
C HIS A 84 7.97 6.43 20.26
N ILE A 85 8.53 5.32 19.79
CA ILE A 85 9.92 4.94 20.05
C ILE A 85 10.68 5.07 18.74
N PRO A 86 11.68 5.97 18.64
CA PRO A 86 12.52 6.07 17.45
C PRO A 86 13.19 4.73 17.14
N ASP A 87 13.13 4.32 15.88
CA ASP A 87 13.69 3.05 15.41
C ASP A 87 14.68 3.32 14.27
N LEU A 88 15.95 3.53 14.63
CA LEU A 88 17.00 3.90 13.66
C LEU A 88 17.48 2.72 12.82
N LYS A 89 17.28 1.49 13.30
CA LYS A 89 17.64 0.25 12.60
C LYS A 89 16.47 -0.73 12.71
N PRO A 90 15.38 -0.46 11.96
CA PRO A 90 14.16 -1.22 12.11
C PRO A 90 14.36 -2.71 11.91
N SER A 91 13.61 -3.50 12.67
CA SER A 91 13.49 -4.94 12.48
C SER A 91 12.03 -5.31 12.28
N ASP A 92 11.79 -6.41 11.59
CA ASP A 92 10.44 -6.93 11.36
C ASP A 92 10.18 -8.14 12.25
N VAL A 93 9.13 -8.06 13.07
CA VAL A 93 8.79 -9.12 14.03
C VAL A 93 7.96 -10.24 13.41
N ALA A 94 7.46 -10.08 12.18
CA ALA A 94 6.62 -11.07 11.50
C ALA A 94 7.06 -11.39 10.06
N GLY A 95 7.66 -10.42 9.35
CA GLY A 95 8.14 -10.51 7.97
C GLY A 95 7.24 -9.82 6.94
N HIS A 96 6.00 -9.49 7.32
CA HIS A 96 5.00 -8.94 6.42
C HIS A 96 5.30 -7.50 5.97
N GLY A 97 5.78 -6.64 6.86
CA GLY A 97 6.19 -5.29 6.49
C GLY A 97 7.44 -5.27 5.60
N THR A 98 8.39 -6.19 5.82
CA THR A 98 9.55 -6.41 4.94
C THR A 98 9.12 -6.83 3.54
N ALA A 99 8.13 -7.71 3.42
CA ALA A 99 7.55 -8.08 2.14
C ALA A 99 6.98 -6.88 1.38
N CYS A 100 6.19 -6.04 2.07
CA CYS A 100 5.59 -4.85 1.47
C CYS A 100 6.65 -3.83 1.06
N ALA A 101 7.64 -3.58 1.92
CA ALA A 101 8.76 -2.68 1.64
C ALA A 101 9.56 -3.13 0.40
N ALA A 102 9.85 -4.43 0.29
CA ALA A 102 10.61 -4.98 -0.84
C ALA A 102 9.86 -4.88 -2.17
N ILE A 103 8.54 -5.04 -2.17
CA ILE A 103 7.72 -4.83 -3.37
C ILE A 103 7.83 -3.36 -3.83
N ILE A 104 7.65 -2.40 -2.91
CA ILE A 104 7.78 -0.97 -3.23
C ILE A 104 9.18 -0.67 -3.75
N HIS A 105 10.24 -1.16 -3.09
CA HIS A 105 11.62 -0.96 -3.51
C HIS A 105 11.90 -1.53 -4.91
N SER A 106 11.32 -2.68 -5.26
CA SER A 106 11.51 -3.29 -6.58
C SER A 106 10.95 -2.44 -7.73
N ILE A 107 9.97 -1.58 -7.43
CA ILE A 107 9.31 -0.68 -8.39
C ILE A 107 9.94 0.71 -8.36
N ALA A 108 10.19 1.23 -7.16
CA ALA A 108 10.73 2.56 -6.89
C ALA A 108 12.08 2.45 -6.13
N PRO A 109 13.17 2.06 -6.82
CA PRO A 109 14.42 1.65 -6.18
C PRO A 109 15.16 2.76 -5.44
N GLN A 110 14.84 4.03 -5.69
CA GLN A 110 15.46 5.19 -5.03
C GLN A 110 14.51 5.90 -4.05
N ALA A 111 13.36 5.30 -3.74
CA ALA A 111 12.44 5.79 -2.72
C ALA A 111 13.03 5.63 -1.31
N LEU A 112 12.79 6.62 -0.45
CA LEU A 112 13.23 6.60 0.95
C LEU A 112 12.17 5.88 1.79
N LEU A 113 12.47 4.68 2.27
CA LEU A 113 11.51 3.85 3.01
C LEU A 113 11.62 4.09 4.52
N TYR A 114 10.48 4.20 5.20
CA TYR A 114 10.40 4.38 6.64
C TYR A 114 9.53 3.29 7.27
N SER A 115 10.06 2.63 8.29
CA SER A 115 9.33 1.58 9.01
C SER A 115 8.42 2.21 10.07
N VAL A 116 7.13 1.92 10.05
CA VAL A 116 6.17 2.37 11.07
C VAL A 116 5.55 1.13 11.70
N ARG A 117 6.16 0.61 12.76
CA ARG A 117 5.72 -0.64 13.38
C ARG A 117 4.54 -0.40 14.31
N VAL A 118 3.37 -0.88 13.92
CA VAL A 118 2.11 -0.82 14.70
C VAL A 118 1.55 -2.21 15.05
N LEU A 119 2.09 -3.26 14.42
CA LEU A 119 1.71 -4.65 14.64
C LEU A 119 2.80 -5.44 15.37
N GLY A 120 2.38 -6.39 16.22
CA GLY A 120 3.27 -7.33 16.90
C GLY A 120 3.56 -8.61 16.10
N THR A 121 4.23 -9.58 16.73
CA THR A 121 4.62 -10.87 16.13
C THR A 121 3.47 -11.68 15.54
N ASN A 122 2.27 -11.54 16.12
CA ASN A 122 1.06 -12.23 15.68
C ASN A 122 0.28 -11.44 14.61
N MET A 123 0.91 -10.43 13.98
CA MET A 123 0.29 -9.52 13.00
C MET A 123 -0.96 -8.79 13.51
N ASN A 124 -1.03 -8.58 14.82
CA ASN A 124 -2.14 -7.91 15.49
C ASN A 124 -1.65 -6.65 16.20
N GLY A 125 -2.52 -5.63 16.24
CA GLY A 125 -2.28 -4.36 16.90
C GLY A 125 -3.60 -3.69 17.29
N ARG A 126 -3.54 -2.65 18.13
CA ARG A 126 -4.73 -1.86 18.49
C ARG A 126 -5.02 -0.83 17.40
N ALA A 127 -6.31 -0.56 17.14
CA ALA A 127 -6.71 0.46 16.17
C ALA A 127 -6.10 1.84 16.46
N TYR A 128 -5.93 2.20 17.74
CA TYR A 128 -5.28 3.45 18.12
C TYR A 128 -3.77 3.48 17.82
N GLN A 129 -3.07 2.33 17.90
CA GLN A 129 -1.67 2.26 17.46
C GLN A 129 -1.57 2.41 15.94
N PHE A 130 -2.50 1.79 15.22
CA PHE A 130 -2.59 1.95 13.76
C PHE A 130 -2.86 3.41 13.39
N ALA A 131 -3.87 4.05 14.00
CA ALA A 131 -4.17 5.47 13.82
C ALA A 131 -2.95 6.37 14.09
N ALA A 132 -2.25 6.15 15.20
CA ALA A 132 -1.05 6.91 15.54
C ALA A 132 0.12 6.67 14.57
N GLY A 133 0.22 5.49 13.96
CA GLY A 133 1.20 5.24 12.90
C GLY A 133 0.92 6.03 11.62
N VAL A 134 -0.35 6.13 11.21
CA VAL A 134 -0.76 6.97 10.08
C VAL A 134 -0.52 8.44 10.38
N ASP A 135 -0.88 8.87 11.59
CA ASP A 135 -0.66 10.24 12.05
C ASP A 135 0.84 10.61 12.05
N TRP A 136 1.69 9.74 12.62
CA TRP A 136 3.14 9.92 12.59
C TRP A 136 3.68 10.05 11.17
N ALA A 137 3.16 9.27 10.21
CA ALA A 137 3.59 9.37 8.82
C ALA A 137 3.25 10.75 8.21
N MET A 138 2.07 11.30 8.52
CA MET A 138 1.69 12.65 8.09
C MET A 138 2.57 13.72 8.76
N GLU A 139 2.79 13.63 10.08
CA GLU A 139 3.60 14.58 10.83
C GLU A 139 5.07 14.59 10.42
N ASN A 140 5.60 13.46 9.92
CA ASN A 140 6.98 13.32 9.47
C ASN A 140 7.15 13.57 7.95
N GLY A 141 6.10 14.06 7.30
CA GLY A 141 6.14 14.49 5.90
C GLY A 141 6.37 13.35 4.93
N MET A 142 5.74 12.20 5.17
CA MET A 142 5.71 11.09 4.21
C MET A 142 4.81 11.47 3.03
N ASP A 143 5.22 11.11 1.81
CA ASP A 143 4.41 11.35 0.60
C ASP A 143 3.40 10.22 0.39
N VAL A 144 3.82 8.98 0.65
CA VAL A 144 3.04 7.76 0.42
C VAL A 144 3.04 6.92 1.68
N VAL A 145 1.90 6.36 2.04
CA VAL A 145 1.74 5.48 3.20
C VAL A 145 1.10 4.18 2.74
N ASN A 146 1.86 3.08 2.81
CA ASN A 146 1.36 1.75 2.50
C ASN A 146 0.72 1.11 3.74
N LEU A 147 -0.54 0.73 3.61
CA LEU A 147 -1.39 0.16 4.66
C LEU A 147 -1.83 -1.25 4.28
N SER A 148 -1.03 -2.24 4.66
CA SER A 148 -1.32 -3.66 4.42
C SER A 148 -1.98 -4.34 5.64
N LEU A 149 -2.73 -3.55 6.40
CA LEU A 149 -3.50 -3.90 7.60
C LEU A 149 -4.84 -3.14 7.60
N SER A 150 -5.81 -3.64 8.35
CA SER A 150 -7.14 -3.03 8.41
C SER A 150 -7.88 -3.39 9.70
N THR A 151 -9.05 -2.76 9.91
CA THR A 151 -9.99 -3.12 10.97
C THR A 151 -11.41 -3.21 10.41
N SER A 152 -12.17 -4.25 10.79
CA SER A 152 -13.60 -4.39 10.47
C SER A 152 -14.52 -3.84 11.58
N LYS A 153 -13.95 -3.39 12.72
CA LYS A 153 -14.71 -2.79 13.82
C LYS A 153 -15.27 -1.43 13.44
N LYS A 154 -16.60 -1.35 13.35
CA LYS A 154 -17.36 -0.16 12.93
C LYS A 154 -17.14 1.06 13.82
N ASP A 155 -16.82 0.87 15.10
CA ASP A 155 -16.56 1.96 16.06
C ASP A 155 -15.39 2.87 15.62
N TYR A 156 -14.47 2.34 14.81
CA TYR A 156 -13.34 3.11 14.28
C TYR A 156 -13.61 3.77 12.93
N PHE A 157 -14.84 3.68 12.41
CA PHE A 157 -15.19 4.26 11.11
C PHE A 157 -14.95 5.78 11.08
N ALA A 158 -15.39 6.51 12.10
CA ALA A 158 -15.21 7.96 12.14
C ALA A 158 -13.72 8.34 12.27
N LEU A 159 -12.98 7.63 13.13
CA LEU A 159 -11.55 7.87 13.35
C LEU A 159 -10.74 7.74 12.06
N PHE A 160 -10.86 6.61 11.36
CA PHE A 160 -10.07 6.41 10.14
C PHE A 160 -10.60 7.24 8.96
N HIS A 161 -11.87 7.62 8.94
CA HIS A 161 -12.37 8.56 7.93
C HIS A 161 -11.73 9.93 8.11
N SER A 162 -11.72 10.48 9.33
CA SER A 162 -11.08 11.76 9.62
C SER A 162 -9.59 11.75 9.30
N LEU A 163 -8.87 10.68 9.68
CA LEU A 163 -7.46 10.53 9.33
C LEU A 163 -7.21 10.42 7.83
N SER A 164 -8.08 9.71 7.10
CA SER A 164 -7.92 9.55 5.64
C SER A 164 -8.16 10.87 4.91
N ASP A 165 -9.14 11.65 5.35
CA ASP A 165 -9.40 12.98 4.78
C ASP A 165 -8.28 13.96 5.11
N GLU A 166 -7.76 13.93 6.34
CA GLU A 166 -6.62 14.76 6.72
C GLU A 166 -5.39 14.46 5.87
N ALA A 167 -5.05 13.17 5.68
CA ALA A 167 -3.96 12.74 4.80
C ALA A 167 -4.18 13.25 3.37
N TYR A 168 -5.39 13.09 2.84
CA TYR A 168 -5.76 13.56 1.52
C TYR A 168 -5.56 15.08 1.36
N PHE A 169 -6.01 15.88 2.33
CA PHE A 169 -5.86 17.34 2.29
C PHE A 169 -4.41 17.80 2.51
N LYS A 170 -3.60 17.00 3.21
CA LYS A 170 -2.14 17.19 3.35
C LYS A 170 -1.34 16.69 2.14
N ASN A 171 -2.00 16.20 1.09
CA ASN A 171 -1.38 15.61 -0.09
C ASN A 171 -0.52 14.36 0.21
N VAL A 172 -0.95 13.56 1.19
CA VAL A 172 -0.35 12.27 1.55
C VAL A 172 -1.20 11.14 0.98
N MET A 173 -0.62 10.28 0.15
CA MET A 173 -1.35 9.17 -0.48
C MET A 173 -1.41 7.95 0.44
N LEU A 174 -2.60 7.65 0.99
CA LEU A 174 -2.85 6.40 1.71
C LEU A 174 -3.22 5.29 0.74
N VAL A 175 -2.41 4.24 0.67
CA VAL A 175 -2.62 3.07 -0.20
C VAL A 175 -2.95 1.88 0.68
N SER A 176 -4.18 1.37 0.58
CA SER A 176 -4.70 0.35 1.50
C SER A 176 -5.07 -0.93 0.78
N ALA A 177 -4.63 -2.05 1.32
CA ALA A 177 -5.13 -3.36 0.93
C ALA A 177 -6.62 -3.48 1.28
N ALA A 178 -7.42 -4.00 0.37
CA ALA A 178 -8.77 -4.47 0.65
C ALA A 178 -8.73 -5.70 1.56
N SER A 179 -9.83 -6.01 2.24
CA SER A 179 -9.88 -7.15 3.17
C SER A 179 -9.58 -8.47 2.44
N ASN A 180 -8.84 -9.37 3.07
CA ASN A 180 -8.70 -10.74 2.57
C ASN A 180 -9.94 -11.60 2.88
N PHE A 181 -10.82 -11.13 3.77
CA PHE A 181 -12.03 -11.79 4.23
C PHE A 181 -13.28 -11.11 3.67
N ASP A 182 -14.41 -11.82 3.70
CA ASP A 182 -15.71 -11.33 3.20
C ASP A 182 -16.37 -10.34 4.19
N GLU A 183 -15.58 -9.36 4.63
CA GLU A 183 -16.02 -8.26 5.47
C GLU A 183 -15.37 -6.95 5.03
N PRO A 184 -16.12 -5.85 4.92
CA PRO A 184 -15.57 -4.52 4.67
C PRO A 184 -14.60 -4.11 5.78
N SER A 185 -13.47 -3.50 5.43
CA SER A 185 -12.44 -3.11 6.40
C SER A 185 -11.87 -1.71 6.12
N MET A 186 -11.64 -0.95 7.18
CA MET A 186 -11.11 0.41 7.13
C MET A 186 -9.57 0.36 7.16
N PRO A 187 -8.88 1.26 6.42
CA PRO A 187 -9.42 2.41 5.71
C PRO A 187 -9.74 2.18 4.21
N SER A 188 -9.63 0.95 3.70
CA SER A 188 -9.82 0.63 2.27
C SER A 188 -11.18 1.02 1.67
N LEU A 189 -12.18 1.33 2.49
CA LEU A 189 -13.52 1.72 2.03
C LEU A 189 -13.67 3.20 1.70
N TYR A 190 -12.74 4.04 2.13
CA TYR A 190 -12.89 5.49 1.98
C TYR A 190 -12.43 5.95 0.61
N SER A 191 -13.19 6.87 0.01
CA SER A 191 -12.89 7.43 -1.31
C SER A 191 -11.59 8.24 -1.36
N SER A 192 -11.10 8.73 -0.22
CA SER A 192 -9.81 9.42 -0.09
C SER A 192 -8.61 8.45 -0.16
N VAL A 193 -8.83 7.14 -0.02
CA VAL A 193 -7.79 6.10 0.02
C VAL A 193 -7.69 5.41 -1.34
N PHE A 194 -6.49 5.00 -1.73
CA PHE A 194 -6.26 4.14 -2.89
C PHE A 194 -6.46 2.69 -2.47
N SER A 195 -7.62 2.12 -2.75
CA SER A 195 -7.98 0.77 -2.31
C SER A 195 -7.55 -0.28 -3.33
N VAL A 196 -6.89 -1.35 -2.85
CA VAL A 196 -6.23 -2.31 -3.74
C VAL A 196 -6.56 -3.75 -3.37
N ALA A 197 -7.02 -4.54 -4.34
CA ALA A 197 -7.14 -5.99 -4.23
C ALA A 197 -6.18 -6.72 -5.18
N SER A 198 -6.01 -8.02 -4.95
CA SER A 198 -5.06 -8.84 -5.68
C SER A 198 -5.61 -9.41 -6.99
N HIS A 199 -4.73 -9.62 -7.96
CA HIS A 199 -4.93 -10.55 -9.08
C HIS A 199 -3.68 -11.44 -9.29
N ALA A 200 -3.81 -12.41 -10.20
CA ALA A 200 -2.81 -13.45 -10.45
C ALA A 200 -1.67 -13.05 -11.39
N GLY A 201 -1.63 -11.79 -11.82
CA GLY A 201 -0.54 -11.27 -12.65
C GLY A 201 0.78 -11.22 -11.88
N LYS A 202 1.90 -11.19 -12.61
CA LYS A 202 3.26 -11.13 -12.03
C LYS A 202 4.05 -9.89 -12.44
N ASP A 203 3.63 -9.21 -13.49
CA ASP A 203 4.24 -7.94 -13.89
C ASP A 203 3.82 -6.86 -12.87
N PRO A 204 4.78 -6.24 -12.15
CA PRO A 204 4.48 -5.25 -11.13
C PRO A 204 3.82 -3.97 -11.68
N PHE A 205 3.94 -3.70 -12.98
CA PHE A 205 3.32 -2.53 -13.63
C PHE A 205 1.97 -2.83 -14.27
N THR A 206 1.56 -4.10 -14.33
CA THR A 206 0.23 -4.47 -14.80
C THR A 206 -0.76 -4.42 -13.65
N TYR A 207 -1.61 -3.40 -13.64
CA TYR A 207 -2.74 -3.26 -12.72
C TYR A 207 -4.02 -2.88 -13.48
N TYR A 208 -5.16 -3.07 -12.82
CA TYR A 208 -6.48 -2.82 -13.37
C TYR A 208 -7.25 -1.79 -12.54
N TYR A 209 -8.18 -1.09 -13.18
CA TYR A 209 -9.11 -0.20 -12.51
C TYR A 209 -10.53 -0.77 -12.52
N ASN A 210 -11.20 -0.71 -11.37
CA ASN A 210 -12.59 -1.06 -11.18
C ASN A 210 -13.46 0.21 -11.10
N PRO A 211 -14.39 0.44 -12.05
CA PRO A 211 -15.26 1.62 -12.04
C PRO A 211 -16.40 1.54 -11.00
N THR A 212 -16.51 0.43 -10.25
CA THR A 212 -17.52 0.21 -9.23
C THR A 212 -16.84 0.06 -7.85
N PRO A 213 -16.46 1.16 -7.17
CA PRO A 213 -15.87 1.14 -5.82
C PRO A 213 -16.74 0.36 -4.81
N PRO A 214 -16.22 -0.08 -3.65
CA PRO A 214 -15.13 0.56 -2.88
C PRO A 214 -13.70 0.07 -3.17
N VAL A 215 -13.50 -1.04 -3.90
CA VAL A 215 -12.15 -1.50 -4.28
C VAL A 215 -11.82 -0.96 -5.66
N GLU A 216 -10.87 -0.02 -5.76
CA GLU A 216 -10.60 0.75 -6.97
C GLU A 216 -9.58 0.09 -7.89
N PHE A 217 -8.52 -0.50 -7.32
CA PHE A 217 -7.39 -1.03 -8.10
C PHE A 217 -7.17 -2.52 -7.87
N GLY A 218 -6.75 -3.21 -8.92
CA GLY A 218 -6.31 -4.60 -8.88
C GLY A 218 -4.84 -4.68 -9.25
N ALA A 219 -3.99 -5.19 -8.36
CA ALA A 219 -2.55 -5.36 -8.62
C ALA A 219 -2.05 -6.78 -8.26
N PRO A 220 -0.83 -7.20 -8.66
CA PRO A 220 -0.31 -8.52 -8.34
C PRO A 220 -0.34 -8.81 -6.83
N GLY A 221 -0.93 -9.94 -6.44
CA GLY A 221 -0.96 -10.34 -5.02
C GLY A 221 -1.25 -11.81 -4.77
N ILE A 222 -1.30 -12.64 -5.81
CA ILE A 222 -1.56 -14.07 -5.72
C ILE A 222 -0.28 -14.83 -6.09
N ASP A 223 0.12 -15.78 -5.26
CA ASP A 223 1.31 -16.65 -5.37
C ASP A 223 2.60 -15.87 -5.67
N LEU A 224 2.84 -14.81 -4.90
CA LEU A 224 4.05 -14.00 -5.04
C LEU A 224 5.15 -14.53 -4.14
N ARG A 225 6.36 -14.64 -4.70
CA ARG A 225 7.57 -14.88 -3.92
C ARG A 225 8.03 -13.53 -3.37
N VAL A 226 7.80 -13.29 -2.08
CA VAL A 226 8.09 -12.01 -1.41
C VAL A 226 9.24 -12.15 -0.43
N ALA A 227 9.98 -11.07 -0.21
CA ALA A 227 10.95 -10.99 0.87
C ALA A 227 10.27 -11.19 2.22
N TRP A 228 11.00 -11.69 3.20
CA TRP A 228 10.47 -11.99 4.52
C TRP A 228 11.56 -11.80 5.58
N LYS A 229 11.20 -11.82 6.87
CA LYS A 229 12.17 -11.68 7.95
C LYS A 229 13.26 -12.77 7.92
N ASP A 230 14.36 -12.52 8.60
CA ASP A 230 15.54 -13.38 8.67
C ASP A 230 16.19 -13.60 7.29
N HIS A 231 16.24 -12.55 6.44
CA HIS A 231 16.83 -12.58 5.10
C HIS A 231 16.21 -13.61 4.15
N SER A 232 14.95 -13.97 4.37
CA SER A 232 14.31 -15.10 3.71
C SER A 232 13.27 -14.67 2.67
N TYR A 233 12.69 -15.64 1.97
CA TYR A 233 11.61 -15.40 1.03
C TYR A 233 10.54 -16.48 1.21
N VAL A 234 9.28 -16.08 1.08
CA VAL A 234 8.12 -16.98 1.16
C VAL A 234 7.23 -16.82 -0.06
N LEU A 235 6.48 -17.88 -0.40
CA LEU A 235 5.40 -17.80 -1.37
C LEU A 235 4.12 -17.43 -0.63
N SER A 236 3.45 -16.34 -1.04
CA SER A 236 2.29 -15.82 -0.32
C SER A 236 1.23 -15.23 -1.24
N THR A 237 0.00 -15.17 -0.72
CA THR A 237 -1.19 -14.66 -1.40
C THR A 237 -1.93 -13.72 -0.45
N GLY A 238 -2.33 -12.54 -0.95
CA GLY A 238 -3.09 -11.56 -0.18
C GLY A 238 -3.16 -10.20 -0.86
N ASN A 239 -4.25 -9.47 -0.62
CA ASN A 239 -4.40 -8.07 -1.02
C ASN A 239 -3.31 -7.19 -0.41
N SER A 240 -2.78 -7.59 0.75
CA SER A 240 -1.64 -6.98 1.42
C SER A 240 -0.40 -6.86 0.55
N PHE A 241 -0.20 -7.77 -0.42
CA PHE A 241 0.90 -7.71 -1.38
C PHE A 241 0.54 -6.98 -2.67
N ALA A 242 -0.75 -6.71 -2.92
CA ALA A 242 -1.19 -5.90 -4.04
C ALA A 242 -1.05 -4.40 -3.77
N ALA A 243 -1.43 -3.94 -2.56
CA ALA A 243 -1.26 -2.54 -2.14
C ALA A 243 0.15 -1.96 -2.40
N PRO A 244 1.26 -2.62 -2.03
CA PRO A 244 2.60 -2.09 -2.26
C PRO A 244 2.98 -1.96 -3.74
N HIS A 245 2.34 -2.69 -4.66
CA HIS A 245 2.56 -2.46 -6.10
C HIS A 245 2.04 -1.08 -6.52
N ILE A 246 0.81 -0.75 -6.13
CA ILE A 246 0.22 0.57 -6.39
C ILE A 246 0.98 1.66 -5.64
N ALA A 247 1.41 1.42 -4.40
CA ALA A 247 2.24 2.37 -3.66
C ALA A 247 3.59 2.65 -4.37
N GLY A 248 4.23 1.61 -4.92
CA GLY A 248 5.44 1.76 -5.73
C GLY A 248 5.21 2.62 -6.99
N ILE A 249 4.14 2.37 -7.73
CA ILE A 249 3.79 3.16 -8.94
C ILE A 249 3.47 4.62 -8.56
N ILE A 250 2.70 4.84 -7.49
CA ILE A 250 2.43 6.20 -6.96
C ILE A 250 3.74 6.89 -6.59
N THR A 251 4.68 6.17 -5.98
CA THR A 251 5.99 6.71 -5.60
C THR A 251 6.77 7.17 -6.84
N LEU A 252 6.74 6.42 -7.94
CA LEU A 252 7.35 6.84 -9.20
C LEU A 252 6.65 8.08 -9.80
N ILE A 253 5.31 8.12 -9.78
CA ILE A 253 4.53 9.27 -10.24
C ILE A 253 4.88 10.51 -9.43
N ARG A 254 4.94 10.39 -8.10
CA ARG A 254 5.26 11.49 -7.18
C ARG A 254 6.67 12.04 -7.36
N ALA A 255 7.64 11.18 -7.65
CA ALA A 255 9.00 11.64 -7.93
C ALA A 255 9.07 12.45 -9.24
N LYS A 256 8.26 12.09 -10.25
CA LYS A 256 8.24 12.75 -11.55
C LYS A 256 7.36 14.01 -11.58
N HIS A 257 6.24 13.98 -10.86
CA HIS A 257 5.22 15.02 -10.81
C HIS A 257 4.86 15.35 -9.35
N PRO A 258 5.77 15.99 -8.60
CA PRO A 258 5.63 16.25 -7.15
C PRO A 258 4.49 17.21 -6.80
N GLU A 259 3.91 17.89 -7.79
CA GLU A 259 2.76 18.80 -7.63
C GLU A 259 1.40 18.09 -7.69
N LEU A 260 1.33 16.84 -8.18
CA LEU A 260 0.05 16.15 -8.33
C LEU A 260 -0.57 15.81 -6.98
N THR A 261 -1.85 16.17 -6.84
CA THR A 261 -2.72 15.87 -5.70
C THR A 261 -3.19 14.41 -5.73
N PRO A 262 -3.78 13.85 -4.65
CA PRO A 262 -4.20 12.45 -4.64
C PRO A 262 -5.27 12.17 -5.70
N PHE A 263 -6.20 13.10 -5.94
CA PHE A 263 -7.19 13.01 -7.02
C PHE A 263 -6.55 12.94 -8.41
N GLN A 264 -5.53 13.78 -8.67
CA GLN A 264 -4.82 13.75 -9.94
C GLN A 264 -4.05 12.44 -10.10
N VAL A 265 -3.39 11.95 -9.06
CA VAL A 265 -2.70 10.65 -9.09
C VAL A 265 -3.68 9.51 -9.34
N LYS A 266 -4.88 9.50 -8.73
CA LYS A 266 -5.94 8.52 -9.05
C LYS A 266 -6.33 8.57 -10.53
N SER A 267 -6.43 9.77 -11.09
CA SER A 267 -6.76 9.99 -12.50
C SER A 267 -5.65 9.47 -13.44
N VAL A 268 -4.38 9.70 -13.08
CA VAL A 268 -3.22 9.17 -13.80
C VAL A 268 -3.19 7.65 -13.75
N LEU A 269 -3.41 7.06 -12.56
CA LEU A 269 -3.50 5.61 -12.41
C LEU A 269 -4.64 5.04 -13.26
N TRP A 270 -5.82 5.65 -13.25
CA TRP A 270 -6.91 5.23 -14.12
C TRP A 270 -6.49 5.22 -15.59
N ALA A 271 -5.95 6.33 -16.10
CA ALA A 271 -5.57 6.46 -17.51
C ALA A 271 -4.51 5.45 -17.96
N CYS A 272 -3.67 4.97 -17.03
CA CYS A 272 -2.61 4.02 -17.32
C CYS A 272 -2.96 2.56 -16.98
N ALA A 273 -4.13 2.28 -16.43
CA ALA A 273 -4.55 0.92 -16.08
C ALA A 273 -4.65 0.02 -17.33
N ALA A 274 -4.26 -1.24 -17.20
CA ALA A 274 -4.16 -2.18 -18.32
C ALA A 274 -5.50 -2.51 -19.00
N ASN A 275 -6.62 -2.26 -18.32
CA ASN A 275 -7.97 -2.41 -18.89
C ASN A 275 -8.55 -1.11 -19.48
N VAL A 276 -7.76 -0.03 -19.58
CA VAL A 276 -8.18 1.24 -20.18
C VAL A 276 -7.48 1.41 -21.53
N ARG A 277 -8.27 1.41 -22.61
CA ARG A 277 -7.79 1.64 -23.98
C ARG A 277 -7.78 3.12 -24.31
N ARG A 278 -6.78 3.57 -25.07
CA ARG A 278 -6.70 4.94 -25.58
C ARG A 278 -7.37 4.99 -26.95
N GLU A 279 -8.30 5.91 -27.14
CA GLU A 279 -8.87 6.28 -28.44
C GLU A 279 -8.05 7.36 -29.16
#